data_AF-A0A660WMG5-F1
#
_entry.id   AF-A0A660WMG5-F1
#
_cell.length_a   1.000
_cell.length_b   1.000
_cell.length_c   1.000
_cell.angle_alpha   90.00
_cell.angle_beta   90.00
_cell.angle_gamma   90.00
#
_symmetry.space_group_name_H-M   'P 1'
#
loop_
_entity.id
_entity.type
_entity.pdbx_description
1 polymer ?
#
loop_
_entity_poly.entity_id
_entity_poly.type
_entity_poly.pdbx_seq_one_letter_code
_entity_poly.pdbx_strand_id
1 'polypeptide(L)'
;LKESITPTDDRAISAYDNGNLTISMAVAYSALSSADNELDSELAERIWRLLIAQEEGWRKFFDERRHLLYGLYKNEKPVRNLWLDRFYTEARNAVIAGILLGKLPQSIWRNLLRERNCPRGEYTLSSGRKIEFLKPYQGAFQAWMSLLFIPEMELSQRLRRMHCNYAQIQIDYALNSEVPLLRSACADPYIQDRYFYEPCVGVFNASEDWVRSDIGSPYATALLYTVYPKISLELFKTALDKFPQLWGPYGFWDSIGENGVTSRVYIALDQLQLILSFVADDNQRYFMKFVEKIGKKEELERLYHLLDKQL
;
A
#
# COMPACT_ATOMS: atom_id res chain seq x y z
N LEU A 1 20.41 26.28 -12.74
CA LEU A 1 20.70 24.93 -13.23
C LEU A 1 19.42 24.34 -13.82
N LYS A 2 19.20 24.53 -15.13
CA LYS A 2 18.18 23.78 -15.89
C LYS A 2 18.85 22.47 -16.30
N GLU A 3 18.92 21.51 -15.38
CA GLU A 3 19.18 20.14 -15.79
C GLU A 3 17.91 19.64 -16.47
N SER A 4 17.99 19.50 -17.80
CA SER A 4 16.99 18.78 -18.55
C SER A 4 16.94 17.37 -17.99
N ILE A 5 15.81 16.99 -17.42
CA ILE A 5 15.48 15.59 -17.16
C ILE A 5 15.39 14.94 -18.53
N THR A 6 16.51 14.42 -19.02
CA THR A 6 16.53 13.55 -20.19
C THR A 6 15.87 12.25 -19.74
N PRO A 7 14.71 11.86 -20.29
CA PRO A 7 14.10 10.58 -19.96
C PRO A 7 15.15 9.51 -20.27
N THR A 8 15.62 8.80 -19.25
CA THR A 8 16.45 7.63 -19.47
C THR A 8 15.63 6.63 -20.29
N ASP A 9 16.30 5.85 -21.15
CA ASP A 9 15.71 4.87 -22.07
C ASP A 9 15.14 3.62 -21.34
N ASP A 10 14.68 3.83 -20.10
CA ASP A 10 14.28 2.85 -19.11
C ASP A 10 12.76 2.88 -18.92
N ARG A 11 12.02 2.97 -20.03
CA ARG A 11 10.55 2.96 -20.02
C ARG A 11 10.05 1.58 -19.61
N ALA A 12 9.92 1.38 -18.30
CA ALA A 12 9.30 0.21 -17.72
C ALA A 12 7.82 0.49 -17.44
N ILE A 13 6.96 -0.49 -17.68
CA ILE A 13 5.55 -0.49 -17.31
C ILE A 13 5.43 -1.35 -16.05
N SER A 14 5.04 -0.73 -14.94
CA SER A 14 4.97 -1.35 -13.61
C SER A 14 3.58 -1.87 -13.29
N ALA A 15 3.46 -3.16 -12.99
CA ALA A 15 2.20 -3.72 -12.51
C ALA A 15 1.81 -3.16 -11.14
N TYR A 16 2.80 -2.88 -10.27
CA TYR A 16 2.60 -2.28 -8.95
C TYR A 16 1.92 -0.91 -9.07
N ASP A 17 2.52 -0.01 -9.85
CA ASP A 17 2.03 1.36 -10.00
C ASP A 17 0.71 1.40 -10.78
N ASN A 18 0.58 0.60 -11.84
CA ASN A 18 -0.68 0.48 -12.56
C ASN A 18 -1.78 -0.08 -11.66
N GLY A 19 -1.47 -1.02 -10.76
CA GLY A 19 -2.44 -1.56 -9.81
C GLY A 19 -3.00 -0.48 -8.90
N ASN A 20 -2.11 0.27 -8.26
CA ASN A 20 -2.49 1.38 -7.37
C ASN A 20 -3.24 2.49 -8.13
N LEU A 21 -2.78 2.87 -9.31
CA LEU A 21 -3.45 3.86 -10.16
C LEU A 21 -4.85 3.40 -10.57
N THR A 22 -5.00 2.13 -10.96
CA THR A 22 -6.26 1.56 -11.43
C THR A 22 -7.31 1.53 -10.34
N ILE A 23 -6.94 1.08 -9.14
CA ILE A 23 -7.84 1.08 -7.99
C ILE A 23 -8.19 2.52 -7.58
N SER A 24 -7.22 3.44 -7.61
CA SER A 24 -7.48 4.87 -7.35
C SER A 24 -8.43 5.50 -8.37
N MET A 25 -8.29 5.17 -9.65
CA MET A 25 -9.19 5.61 -10.72
C MET A 25 -10.60 5.04 -10.55
N ALA A 26 -10.74 3.78 -10.11
CA ALA A 26 -12.03 3.18 -9.79
C ALA A 26 -12.75 3.95 -8.66
N VAL A 27 -12.01 4.35 -7.62
CA VAL A 27 -12.53 5.22 -6.55
C VAL A 27 -12.95 6.58 -7.10
N ALA A 28 -12.07 7.25 -7.85
CA ALA A 28 -12.34 8.56 -8.43
C ALA A 28 -13.56 8.55 -9.36
N TYR A 29 -13.71 7.52 -10.19
CA TYR A 29 -14.89 7.32 -11.03
C TYR A 29 -16.18 7.34 -10.22
N SER A 30 -16.25 6.53 -9.16
CA SER A 30 -17.45 6.43 -8.32
C SER A 30 -17.71 7.71 -7.52
N ALA A 31 -16.66 8.39 -7.07
CA ALA A 31 -16.79 9.67 -6.37
C ALA A 31 -17.38 10.76 -7.27
N LEU A 32 -16.82 10.92 -8.48
CA LEU A 32 -17.28 11.90 -9.47
C LEU A 32 -18.65 11.56 -10.05
N SER A 33 -18.93 10.28 -10.30
CA SER A 33 -20.26 9.82 -10.77
C SER A 33 -21.37 10.02 -9.72
N SER A 34 -21.01 10.29 -8.46
CA SER A 34 -21.96 10.60 -7.40
C SER A 34 -22.24 12.11 -7.28
N ALA A 35 -21.56 12.97 -8.05
CA ALA A 35 -21.70 14.41 -7.99
C ALA A 35 -22.71 14.94 -9.03
N ASP A 36 -23.56 15.88 -8.62
CA ASP A 36 -24.57 16.51 -9.49
C ASP A 36 -23.98 17.71 -10.27
N ASN A 37 -22.95 17.49 -11.09
CA ASN A 37 -22.52 18.49 -12.07
C ASN A 37 -21.93 17.87 -13.35
N GLU A 38 -21.98 18.66 -14.44
CA GLU A 38 -21.60 18.24 -15.79
C GLU A 38 -20.10 17.97 -15.94
N LEU A 39 -19.25 18.78 -15.29
CA LEU A 39 -17.80 18.61 -15.33
C LEU A 39 -17.37 17.28 -14.71
N ASP A 40 -17.92 16.94 -13.54
CA ASP A 40 -17.63 15.69 -12.84
C ASP A 40 -18.12 14.47 -13.64
N SER A 41 -19.27 14.61 -14.32
CA SER A 41 -19.78 13.58 -15.22
C SER A 41 -18.85 13.34 -16.42
N GLU A 42 -18.32 14.41 -17.03
CA GLU A 42 -17.36 14.28 -18.14
C GLU A 42 -16.05 13.62 -17.69
N LEU A 43 -15.53 14.03 -16.53
CA LEU A 43 -14.31 13.45 -15.96
C LEU A 43 -14.51 11.97 -15.60
N ALA A 44 -15.64 11.61 -15.00
CA ALA A 44 -15.98 10.23 -14.69
C ALA A 44 -15.99 9.36 -15.97
N GLU A 45 -16.61 9.83 -17.06
CA GLU A 45 -16.63 9.12 -18.34
C GLU A 45 -15.22 8.93 -18.94
N ARG A 46 -14.35 9.94 -18.83
CA ARG A 46 -12.94 9.81 -19.26
C ARG A 46 -12.19 8.75 -18.45
N ILE A 47 -12.37 8.74 -17.13
CA ILE A 47 -11.77 7.74 -16.23
C ILE A 47 -12.30 6.35 -16.57
N TRP A 48 -13.60 6.21 -16.80
CA TRP A 48 -14.22 4.94 -17.19
C TRP A 48 -13.57 4.34 -18.44
N ARG A 49 -13.38 5.17 -19.48
CA ARG A 49 -12.72 4.75 -20.73
C ARG A 49 -11.29 4.27 -20.49
N LEU A 50 -10.54 4.95 -19.62
CA LEU A 50 -9.19 4.51 -19.25
C LEU A 50 -9.22 3.17 -18.53
N LEU A 51 -10.13 2.98 -17.56
CA LEU A 51 -10.26 1.73 -16.80
C LEU A 51 -10.57 0.52 -17.70
N ILE A 52 -11.55 0.64 -18.59
CA ILE A 52 -11.94 -0.48 -19.47
C ILE A 52 -10.88 -0.78 -20.54
N ALA A 53 -10.08 0.22 -20.95
CA ALA A 53 -9.02 0.05 -21.93
C ALA A 53 -7.80 -0.74 -21.40
N GLN A 54 -7.72 -0.96 -20.08
CA GLN A 54 -6.59 -1.67 -19.47
C GLN A 54 -6.66 -3.20 -19.59
N GLU A 55 -7.78 -3.78 -20.04
CA GLU A 55 -7.97 -5.25 -20.05
C GLU A 55 -6.80 -5.99 -20.74
N GLU A 56 -6.40 -5.55 -21.93
CA GLU A 56 -5.30 -6.17 -22.67
C GLU A 56 -3.95 -6.00 -21.95
N GLY A 57 -3.72 -4.84 -21.31
CA GLY A 57 -2.52 -4.58 -20.52
C GLY A 57 -2.37 -5.56 -19.35
N TRP A 58 -3.46 -5.79 -18.62
CA TRP A 58 -3.50 -6.77 -17.54
C TRP A 58 -3.24 -8.20 -18.04
N ARG A 59 -3.79 -8.58 -19.19
CA ARG A 59 -3.50 -9.87 -19.84
C ARG A 59 -2.04 -10.04 -20.22
N LYS A 60 -1.36 -8.98 -20.65
CA LYS A 60 0.08 -9.03 -20.93
C LYS A 60 0.90 -9.33 -19.67
N PHE A 61 0.53 -8.78 -18.51
CA PHE A 61 1.23 -9.09 -17.26
C PHE A 61 1.06 -10.55 -16.80
N PHE A 62 0.11 -11.30 -17.32
CA PHE A 62 -0.19 -12.65 -16.81
C PHE A 62 0.81 -13.71 -17.27
N ASP A 63 1.48 -14.38 -16.33
CA ASP A 63 2.25 -15.60 -16.56
C ASP A 63 1.34 -16.82 -16.37
N GLU A 64 0.83 -17.36 -17.47
CA GLU A 64 -0.08 -18.52 -17.47
C GLU A 64 0.52 -19.74 -16.77
N ARG A 65 1.84 -19.97 -16.95
CA ARG A 65 2.51 -21.15 -16.39
C ARG A 65 2.63 -21.06 -14.88
N ARG A 66 2.92 -19.87 -14.35
CA ARG A 66 3.10 -19.65 -12.91
C ARG A 66 1.83 -19.30 -12.18
N HIS A 67 0.77 -18.89 -12.91
CA HIS A 67 -0.42 -18.26 -12.35
C HIS A 67 -0.05 -17.08 -11.45
N LEU A 68 0.77 -16.16 -11.97
CA LEU A 68 1.21 -14.92 -11.31
C LEU A 68 1.21 -13.77 -12.32
N LEU A 69 1.31 -12.54 -11.83
CA LEU A 69 1.59 -11.39 -12.68
C LEU A 69 3.10 -11.12 -12.71
N TYR A 70 3.64 -10.76 -13.86
CA TYR A 70 4.95 -10.11 -13.94
C TYR A 70 4.90 -8.74 -13.27
N GLY A 71 5.98 -8.36 -12.58
CA GLY A 71 6.05 -7.07 -11.89
C GLY A 71 6.33 -5.89 -12.81
N LEU A 72 7.16 -6.10 -13.84
CA LEU A 72 7.57 -5.05 -14.78
C LEU A 72 7.60 -5.57 -16.22
N TYR A 73 7.31 -4.67 -17.15
CA TYR A 73 7.52 -4.85 -18.59
C TYR A 73 8.52 -3.80 -19.08
N LYS A 74 9.54 -4.20 -19.82
CA LYS A 74 10.50 -3.30 -20.46
C LYS A 74 10.69 -3.74 -21.91
N ASN A 75 10.65 -2.80 -22.85
CA ASN A 75 10.79 -3.08 -24.28
C ASN A 75 9.83 -4.19 -24.74
N GLU A 76 8.55 -4.06 -24.36
CA GLU A 76 7.46 -5.00 -24.68
C GLU A 76 7.62 -6.43 -24.15
N LYS A 77 8.62 -6.68 -23.28
CA LYS A 77 8.88 -7.98 -22.70
C LYS A 77 8.76 -7.92 -21.17
N PRO A 78 8.28 -9.00 -20.53
CA PRO A 78 8.31 -9.08 -19.08
C PRO A 78 9.76 -9.10 -18.61
N VAL A 79 10.06 -8.34 -17.55
CA VAL A 79 11.33 -8.46 -16.84
C VAL A 79 11.40 -9.86 -16.25
N ARG A 80 12.43 -10.62 -16.64
CA ARG A 80 12.59 -12.00 -16.19
C ARG A 80 12.79 -12.03 -14.69
N ASN A 81 12.24 -13.06 -14.07
CA ASN A 81 12.38 -13.35 -12.65
C ASN A 81 11.76 -12.34 -11.69
N LEU A 82 10.88 -11.45 -12.18
CA LEU A 82 10.16 -10.50 -11.36
C LEU A 82 8.65 -10.74 -11.47
N TRP A 83 8.07 -11.33 -10.42
CA TRP A 83 6.63 -11.57 -10.31
C TRP A 83 6.06 -10.89 -9.09
N LEU A 84 4.77 -10.58 -9.14
CA LEU A 84 3.97 -10.28 -7.98
C LEU A 84 3.66 -11.58 -7.26
N ASP A 85 4.54 -12.01 -6.36
CA ASP A 85 4.50 -13.32 -5.71
C ASP A 85 4.49 -13.25 -4.17
N ARG A 86 4.23 -12.06 -3.61
CA ARG A 86 4.05 -11.83 -2.17
C ARG A 86 2.67 -11.25 -1.90
N PHE A 87 1.87 -11.96 -1.12
CA PHE A 87 0.50 -11.60 -0.79
C PHE A 87 0.45 -10.33 0.05
N TYR A 88 1.23 -10.24 1.13
CA TYR A 88 1.10 -9.13 2.09
C TYR A 88 1.89 -7.88 1.67
N THR A 89 1.75 -7.48 0.39
CA THR A 89 2.36 -6.31 -0.23
C THR A 89 1.34 -5.40 -0.94
N GLU A 90 1.74 -4.17 -1.29
CA GLU A 90 0.93 -3.19 -2.02
C GLU A 90 0.49 -3.70 -3.39
N ALA A 91 1.22 -4.68 -3.93
CA ALA A 91 0.96 -5.34 -5.19
C ALA A 91 -0.40 -6.07 -5.24
N ARG A 92 -1.07 -6.30 -4.10
CA ARG A 92 -2.43 -6.87 -4.08
C ARG A 92 -3.39 -6.09 -4.96
N ASN A 93 -3.25 -4.77 -5.01
CA ASN A 93 -4.08 -3.90 -5.85
C ASN A 93 -3.97 -4.26 -7.34
N ALA A 94 -2.78 -4.61 -7.82
CA ALA A 94 -2.56 -5.04 -9.20
C ALA A 94 -3.22 -6.39 -9.50
N VAL A 95 -3.18 -7.32 -8.54
CA VAL A 95 -3.80 -8.64 -8.69
C VAL A 95 -5.32 -8.52 -8.72
N ILE A 96 -5.90 -7.70 -7.84
CA ILE A 96 -7.33 -7.38 -7.85
C ILE A 96 -7.72 -6.72 -9.17
N ALA A 97 -6.99 -5.69 -9.62
CA ALA A 97 -7.23 -5.05 -10.91
C ALA A 97 -7.17 -6.04 -12.09
N GLY A 98 -6.16 -6.91 -12.10
CA GLY A 98 -6.02 -7.96 -13.11
C GLY A 98 -7.21 -8.92 -13.13
N ILE A 99 -7.71 -9.36 -11.96
CA ILE A 99 -8.87 -10.27 -11.91
C ILE A 99 -10.15 -9.54 -12.34
N LEU A 100 -10.42 -8.36 -11.78
CA LEU A 100 -11.69 -7.67 -11.99
C LEU A 100 -11.82 -7.05 -13.38
N LEU A 101 -10.76 -6.37 -13.85
CA LEU A 101 -10.74 -5.62 -15.12
C LEU A 101 -10.02 -6.39 -16.24
N GLY A 102 -8.90 -7.04 -15.92
CA GLY A 102 -8.18 -7.90 -16.87
C GLY A 102 -8.87 -9.23 -17.16
N LYS A 103 -9.93 -9.57 -16.41
CA LYS A 103 -10.65 -10.86 -16.45
C LYS A 103 -9.69 -12.05 -16.30
N LEU A 104 -8.65 -11.86 -15.49
CA LEU A 104 -7.64 -12.88 -15.24
C LEU A 104 -8.17 -13.97 -14.29
N PRO A 105 -7.64 -15.20 -14.36
CA PRO A 105 -8.17 -16.29 -13.56
C PRO A 105 -7.88 -16.10 -12.06
N GLN A 106 -8.86 -16.40 -11.22
CA GLN A 106 -8.75 -16.35 -9.75
C GLN A 106 -7.66 -17.29 -9.18
N SER A 107 -7.11 -18.19 -9.99
CA SER A 107 -5.93 -18.99 -9.65
C SER A 107 -4.74 -18.12 -9.24
N ILE A 108 -4.63 -16.89 -9.75
CA ILE A 108 -3.57 -15.95 -9.36
C ILE A 108 -3.65 -15.66 -7.86
N TRP A 109 -4.84 -15.30 -7.39
CA TRP A 109 -5.10 -15.06 -5.97
C TRP A 109 -4.77 -16.29 -5.12
N ARG A 110 -5.27 -17.47 -5.49
CA ARG A 110 -4.98 -18.73 -4.78
C ARG A 110 -3.49 -19.05 -4.72
N ASN A 111 -2.73 -18.68 -5.74
CA ASN A 111 -1.29 -18.90 -5.77
C ASN A 111 -0.55 -17.95 -4.82
N LEU A 112 -1.04 -16.72 -4.62
CA LEU A 112 -0.52 -15.80 -3.60
C LEU A 112 -0.76 -16.32 -2.18
N LEU A 113 -1.86 -17.05 -1.96
CA LEU A 113 -2.19 -17.59 -0.63
C LEU A 113 -1.36 -18.83 -0.24
N ARG A 114 -0.52 -19.33 -1.14
CA ARG A 114 0.41 -20.41 -0.80
C ARG A 114 1.42 -19.91 0.23
N GLU A 115 1.81 -20.78 1.15
CA GLU A 115 2.71 -20.45 2.27
C GLU A 115 3.97 -19.68 1.85
N ARG A 116 4.67 -20.14 0.80
CA ARG A 116 5.86 -19.47 0.24
C ARG A 116 5.64 -18.03 -0.24
N ASN A 117 4.40 -17.67 -0.55
CA ASN A 117 3.98 -16.38 -1.09
C ASN A 117 3.19 -15.55 -0.06
N CYS A 118 2.85 -16.14 1.09
CA CYS A 118 2.13 -15.50 2.17
C CYS A 118 2.81 -15.85 3.51
N PRO A 119 4.06 -15.38 3.70
CA PRO A 119 4.86 -15.77 4.84
C PRO A 119 4.25 -15.27 6.14
N ARG A 120 4.27 -16.16 7.13
CA ARG A 120 3.77 -15.89 8.48
C ARG A 120 4.93 -15.72 9.43
N GLY A 121 4.71 -14.95 10.48
CA GLY A 121 5.66 -14.78 11.55
C GLY A 121 4.98 -14.83 12.90
N GLU A 122 5.79 -15.05 13.93
CA GLU A 122 5.41 -14.81 15.31
C GLU A 122 6.21 -13.64 15.85
N TYR A 123 5.57 -12.76 16.59
CA TYR A 123 6.21 -11.63 17.27
C TYR A 123 5.84 -11.65 18.75
N THR A 124 6.82 -11.41 19.62
CA THR A 124 6.58 -11.25 21.06
C THR A 124 6.57 -9.76 21.35
N LEU A 125 5.40 -9.23 21.68
CA LEU A 125 5.23 -7.83 22.09
C LEU A 125 6.01 -7.56 23.38
N SER A 126 6.29 -6.29 23.67
CA SER A 126 6.95 -5.87 24.90
C SER A 126 6.18 -6.27 26.18
N SER A 127 4.87 -6.51 26.05
CA SER A 127 4.03 -7.09 27.10
C SER A 127 4.28 -8.59 27.39
N GLY A 128 5.11 -9.27 26.60
CA GLY A 128 5.31 -10.72 26.64
C GLY A 128 4.27 -11.54 25.85
N ARG A 129 3.22 -10.90 25.32
CA ARG A 129 2.21 -11.58 24.50
C ARG A 129 2.79 -11.93 23.12
N LYS A 130 2.67 -13.20 22.73
CA LYS A 130 2.97 -13.68 21.38
C LYS A 130 1.78 -13.49 20.44
N ILE A 131 2.03 -13.04 19.22
CA ILE A 131 1.02 -12.89 18.16
C ILE A 131 1.53 -13.44 16.83
N GLU A 132 0.64 -14.11 16.09
CA GLU A 132 0.85 -14.51 14.70
C GLU A 132 0.48 -13.36 13.76
N PHE A 133 1.27 -13.12 12.72
CA PHE A 133 1.00 -12.08 11.73
C PHE A 133 1.48 -12.51 10.34
N LEU A 134 1.02 -11.80 9.30
CA LEU A 134 1.60 -11.90 7.97
C LEU A 134 2.78 -10.94 7.85
N LYS A 135 3.92 -11.44 7.36
CA LYS A 135 5.09 -10.61 7.13
C LYS A 135 4.89 -9.81 5.84
N PRO A 136 4.93 -8.47 5.88
CA PRO A 136 5.16 -7.71 4.66
C PRO A 136 6.60 -7.91 4.22
N TYR A 137 6.91 -7.54 2.98
CA TYR A 137 8.27 -7.66 2.49
C TYR A 137 9.23 -6.84 3.38
N GLN A 138 8.82 -5.64 3.79
CA GLN A 138 9.53 -4.65 4.61
C GLN A 138 8.53 -3.85 5.49
N GLY A 139 8.06 -2.70 5.00
CA GLY A 139 7.40 -1.67 5.81
C GLY A 139 5.86 -1.67 5.78
N ALA A 140 5.27 -0.78 6.59
CA ALA A 140 3.82 -0.65 6.73
C ALA A 140 3.06 -0.33 5.44
N PHE A 141 3.66 0.43 4.52
CA PHE A 141 3.13 0.71 3.18
C PHE A 141 2.64 -0.56 2.48
N GLN A 142 3.47 -1.60 2.48
CA GLN A 142 3.22 -2.84 1.75
C GLN A 142 2.05 -3.61 2.37
N ALA A 143 1.91 -3.54 3.70
CA ALA A 143 0.78 -4.15 4.38
C ALA A 143 -0.54 -3.42 4.11
N TRP A 144 -0.53 -2.08 4.08
CA TRP A 144 -1.76 -1.28 4.25
C TRP A 144 -2.13 -0.34 3.11
N MET A 145 -1.32 -0.20 2.07
CA MET A 145 -1.70 0.59 0.88
C MET A 145 -3.05 0.16 0.31
N SER A 146 -3.36 -1.14 0.32
CA SER A 146 -4.65 -1.67 -0.14
C SER A 146 -5.82 -1.25 0.76
N LEU A 147 -5.61 -1.03 2.06
CA LEU A 147 -6.66 -0.58 2.99
C LEU A 147 -7.11 0.86 2.71
N LEU A 148 -6.36 1.64 1.93
CA LEU A 148 -6.81 2.97 1.51
C LEU A 148 -8.00 2.92 0.55
N PHE A 149 -8.23 1.77 -0.11
CA PHE A 149 -9.21 1.66 -1.20
C PHE A 149 -10.10 0.42 -1.11
N ILE A 150 -9.64 -0.67 -0.51
CA ILE A 150 -10.37 -1.92 -0.44
C ILE A 150 -10.70 -2.21 1.03
N PRO A 151 -11.97 -2.49 1.38
CA PRO A 151 -12.36 -2.78 2.76
C PRO A 151 -11.93 -4.21 3.16
N GLU A 152 -10.63 -4.52 3.07
CA GLU A 152 -10.09 -5.88 3.28
C GLU A 152 -10.46 -6.44 4.66
N MET A 153 -10.53 -5.58 5.67
CA MET A 153 -10.92 -5.94 7.03
C MET A 153 -12.41 -6.32 7.13
N GLU A 154 -13.28 -5.78 6.28
CA GLU A 154 -14.69 -6.16 6.22
C GLU A 154 -14.89 -7.43 5.39
N LEU A 155 -14.14 -7.55 4.30
CA LEU A 155 -14.22 -8.66 3.36
C LEU A 155 -13.61 -9.97 3.90
N SER A 156 -12.70 -9.92 4.88
CA SER A 156 -12.12 -11.10 5.53
C SER A 156 -11.82 -10.86 7.02
N GLN A 157 -12.37 -11.72 7.88
CA GLN A 157 -12.12 -11.68 9.32
C GLN A 157 -10.72 -12.17 9.69
N ARG A 158 -10.15 -13.11 8.93
CA ARG A 158 -8.77 -13.56 9.12
C ARG A 158 -7.79 -12.47 8.73
N LEU A 159 -7.99 -11.79 7.59
CA LEU A 159 -7.14 -10.68 7.18
C LEU A 159 -7.27 -9.47 8.12
N ARG A 160 -8.47 -9.17 8.62
CA ARG A 160 -8.66 -8.21 9.72
C ARG A 160 -7.74 -8.50 10.90
N ARG A 161 -7.73 -9.75 11.39
CA ARG A 161 -6.85 -10.14 12.50
C ARG A 161 -5.37 -9.95 12.15
N MET A 162 -4.95 -10.29 10.94
CA MET A 162 -3.56 -10.12 10.50
C MET A 162 -3.15 -8.64 10.44
N HIS A 163 -4.00 -7.76 9.91
CA HIS A 163 -3.76 -6.31 9.94
C HIS A 163 -3.69 -5.78 11.37
N CYS A 164 -4.64 -6.16 12.24
CA CYS A 164 -4.63 -5.76 13.64
C CYS A 164 -3.39 -6.27 14.40
N ASN A 165 -2.89 -7.46 14.08
CA ASN A 165 -1.70 -8.02 14.71
C ASN A 165 -0.43 -7.30 14.22
N TYR A 166 -0.27 -7.08 12.92
CA TYR A 166 0.85 -6.29 12.41
C TYR A 166 0.83 -4.84 12.92
N ALA A 167 -0.36 -4.25 13.08
CA ALA A 167 -0.52 -2.93 13.70
C ALA A 167 -0.03 -2.89 15.14
N GLN A 168 -0.31 -3.93 15.92
CA GLN A 168 0.21 -4.03 17.29
C GLN A 168 1.73 -4.13 17.33
N ILE A 169 2.36 -4.81 16.38
CA ILE A 169 3.83 -4.88 16.28
C ILE A 169 4.42 -3.48 16.03
N GLN A 170 3.87 -2.78 15.04
CA GLN A 170 4.29 -1.43 14.68
C GLN A 170 4.08 -0.43 15.83
N ILE A 171 2.94 -0.51 16.54
CA ILE A 171 2.66 0.31 17.73
C ILE A 171 3.63 -0.03 18.87
N ASP A 172 3.81 -1.32 19.18
CA ASP A 172 4.71 -1.78 20.24
C ASP A 172 6.13 -1.28 19.98
N TYR A 173 6.61 -1.39 18.73
CA TYR A 173 7.92 -0.86 18.37
C TYR A 173 7.99 0.67 18.49
N ALA A 174 7.00 1.41 17.99
CA ALA A 174 6.96 2.87 18.08
C ALA A 174 6.98 3.37 19.53
N LEU A 175 6.22 2.73 20.43
CA LEU A 175 6.13 3.10 21.85
C LEU A 175 7.38 2.74 22.66
N ASN A 176 8.19 1.79 22.18
CA ASN A 176 9.42 1.34 22.84
C ASN A 176 10.70 1.81 22.11
N SER A 177 10.60 2.81 21.23
CA SER A 177 11.72 3.39 20.50
C SER A 177 11.81 4.90 20.68
N GLU A 178 12.93 5.51 20.26
CA GLU A 178 13.09 6.96 20.33
C GLU A 178 12.18 7.72 19.34
N VAL A 179 11.70 7.06 18.27
CA VAL A 179 10.83 7.68 17.27
C VAL A 179 9.40 7.13 17.41
N PRO A 180 8.43 7.91 17.94
CA PRO A 180 7.06 7.48 18.16
C PRO A 180 6.21 7.55 16.88
N LEU A 181 6.74 7.03 15.77
CA LEU A 181 6.08 6.92 14.47
C LEU A 181 6.25 5.51 13.93
N LEU A 182 5.45 5.11 12.94
CA LEU A 182 5.55 3.77 12.38
C LEU A 182 6.68 3.67 11.35
N ARG A 183 7.11 2.44 11.08
CA ARG A 183 8.25 2.12 10.22
C ARG A 183 7.78 1.72 8.83
N SER A 184 8.22 2.47 7.82
CA SER A 184 7.99 2.17 6.41
C SER A 184 8.95 2.94 5.52
N ALA A 185 9.19 2.44 4.30
CA ALA A 185 10.06 3.04 3.30
C ALA A 185 9.85 4.56 3.16
N CYS A 186 10.91 5.34 3.05
CA CYS A 186 10.81 6.80 3.05
C CYS A 186 12.10 7.42 2.53
N ALA A 187 12.17 8.75 2.47
CA ALA A 187 13.44 9.45 2.32
C ALA A 187 14.34 9.22 3.55
N ASP A 188 15.62 8.94 3.34
CA ASP A 188 16.58 8.77 4.44
C ASP A 188 16.89 10.14 5.08
N PRO A 189 16.57 10.35 6.37
CA PRO A 189 16.82 11.62 7.05
C PRO A 189 18.31 11.86 7.36
N TYR A 190 19.17 10.86 7.27
CA TYR A 190 20.60 10.99 7.53
C TYR A 190 21.39 11.44 6.30
N ILE A 191 20.77 11.44 5.12
CA ILE A 191 21.35 11.97 3.88
C ILE A 191 20.75 13.35 3.61
N GLN A 192 21.47 14.40 4.00
CA GLN A 192 20.97 15.79 3.97
C GLN A 192 21.40 16.59 2.73
N ASP A 193 22.43 16.13 2.02
CA ASP A 193 22.99 16.81 0.85
C ASP A 193 22.26 16.47 -0.47
N ARG A 194 21.42 15.44 -0.45
CA ARG A 194 20.62 15.01 -1.60
C ARG A 194 19.42 14.18 -1.16
N TYR A 195 18.45 14.02 -2.06
CA TYR A 195 17.40 13.04 -1.89
C TYR A 195 17.95 11.61 -2.00
N PHE A 196 17.54 10.74 -1.07
CA PHE A 196 17.79 9.30 -1.14
C PHE A 196 16.57 8.56 -0.60
N TYR A 197 16.02 7.65 -1.39
CA TYR A 197 14.93 6.78 -0.96
C TYR A 197 15.49 5.54 -0.28
N GLU A 198 15.07 5.29 0.95
CA GLU A 198 15.38 4.09 1.72
C GLU A 198 14.18 3.14 1.69
N PRO A 199 14.20 2.10 0.84
CA PRO A 199 13.12 1.13 0.77
C PRO A 199 13.06 0.23 2.01
N CYS A 200 14.18 0.03 2.70
CA CYS A 200 14.33 -1.00 3.73
C CYS A 200 14.02 -0.49 5.14
N VAL A 201 13.02 0.38 5.33
CA VAL A 201 12.57 0.79 6.68
C VAL A 201 11.37 -0.06 7.11
N GLY A 202 11.52 -0.75 8.24
CA GLY A 202 10.49 -1.64 8.79
C GLY A 202 10.73 -1.91 10.27
N VAL A 203 10.05 -2.92 10.83
CA VAL A 203 10.31 -3.39 12.20
C VAL A 203 11.13 -4.67 12.12
N PHE A 204 12.22 -4.74 12.90
CA PHE A 204 13.06 -5.94 13.00
C PHE A 204 12.24 -7.19 13.34
N ASN A 205 12.55 -8.31 12.68
CA ASN A 205 11.84 -9.60 12.76
C ASN A 205 10.36 -9.58 12.33
N ALA A 206 9.85 -8.43 11.89
CA ALA A 206 8.48 -8.27 11.39
C ALA A 206 8.40 -8.07 9.87
N SER A 207 9.50 -8.36 9.16
CA SER A 207 9.65 -8.21 7.71
C SER A 207 10.16 -9.52 7.09
N GLU A 208 9.91 -9.74 5.80
CA GLU A 208 10.54 -10.84 5.06
C GLU A 208 12.02 -10.58 4.77
N ASP A 209 12.36 -9.34 4.42
CA ASP A 209 13.70 -8.92 4.05
C ASP A 209 14.40 -8.16 5.18
N TRP A 210 15.69 -7.86 4.98
CA TRP A 210 16.44 -6.97 5.85
C TRP A 210 15.79 -5.58 5.90
N VAL A 211 15.71 -5.05 7.11
CA VAL A 211 15.24 -3.70 7.37
C VAL A 211 16.11 -3.02 8.41
N ARG A 212 16.20 -1.69 8.33
CA ARG A 212 16.55 -0.83 9.46
C ARG A 212 15.29 -0.27 10.10
N SER A 213 15.38 0.13 11.36
CA SER A 213 14.21 0.52 12.18
C SER A 213 14.42 1.83 12.94
N ASP A 214 15.45 2.59 12.60
CA ASP A 214 15.84 3.84 13.25
C ASP A 214 15.24 5.10 12.59
N ILE A 215 14.28 4.92 11.68
CA ILE A 215 13.59 6.00 10.95
C ILE A 215 12.08 5.78 11.07
N GLY A 216 11.33 6.79 11.50
CA GLY A 216 9.87 6.78 11.52
C GLY A 216 9.28 7.70 10.46
N SER A 217 8.12 7.31 9.92
CA SER A 217 7.51 7.98 8.76
C SER A 217 6.08 8.41 9.09
N PRO A 218 5.74 9.72 9.01
CA PRO A 218 4.39 10.23 9.26
C PRO A 218 3.30 9.53 8.47
N TYR A 219 3.50 9.26 7.18
CA TYR A 219 2.48 8.58 6.37
C TYR A 219 2.20 7.15 6.85
N ALA A 220 3.20 6.42 7.35
CA ALA A 220 3.02 5.08 7.91
C ALA A 220 2.18 5.14 9.19
N THR A 221 2.39 6.18 10.00
CA THR A 221 1.55 6.46 11.18
C THR A 221 0.13 6.85 10.78
N ALA A 222 -0.06 7.54 9.65
CA ALA A 222 -1.39 7.81 9.11
C ALA A 222 -2.09 6.53 8.64
N LEU A 223 -1.40 5.61 7.95
CA LEU A 223 -1.99 4.33 7.51
C LEU A 223 -2.59 3.54 8.68
N LEU A 224 -1.99 3.63 9.88
CA LEU A 224 -2.53 3.04 11.11
C LEU A 224 -3.96 3.51 11.41
N TYR A 225 -4.35 4.71 10.97
CA TYR A 225 -5.70 5.25 11.17
C TYR A 225 -6.78 4.31 10.62
N THR A 226 -6.49 3.58 9.54
CA THR A 226 -7.41 2.58 8.96
C THR A 226 -7.67 1.36 9.86
N VAL A 227 -6.83 1.15 10.88
CA VAL A 227 -6.91 0.00 11.80
C VAL A 227 -7.20 0.46 13.25
N TYR A 228 -6.45 1.45 13.74
CA TYR A 228 -6.55 2.04 15.08
C TYR A 228 -6.51 3.58 15.01
N PRO A 229 -7.64 4.24 14.67
CA PRO A 229 -7.72 5.70 14.51
C PRO A 229 -7.17 6.50 15.68
N LYS A 230 -7.57 6.14 16.91
CA LYS A 230 -7.18 6.87 18.12
C LYS A 230 -5.67 6.80 18.38
N ILE A 231 -5.08 5.62 18.21
CA ILE A 231 -3.65 5.40 18.46
C ILE A 231 -2.81 6.14 17.40
N SER A 232 -3.25 6.14 16.13
CA SER A 232 -2.60 6.93 15.09
C SER A 232 -2.51 8.42 15.47
N LEU A 233 -3.62 9.02 15.91
CA LEU A 233 -3.64 10.42 16.33
C LEU A 233 -2.81 10.69 17.60
N GLU A 234 -2.80 9.76 18.56
CA GLU A 234 -1.97 9.86 19.77
C GLU A 234 -0.48 9.80 19.46
N LEU A 235 -0.06 8.93 18.53
CA LEU A 235 1.32 8.86 18.06
C LEU A 235 1.74 10.15 17.35
N PHE A 236 0.88 10.74 16.52
CA PHE A 236 1.17 12.04 15.91
C PHE A 236 1.37 13.16 16.93
N LYS A 237 0.50 13.23 17.96
CA LYS A 237 0.65 14.20 19.05
C LYS A 237 1.98 13.99 19.78
N THR A 238 2.27 12.75 20.16
CA THR A 238 3.52 12.39 20.84
C THR A 238 4.76 12.74 19.99
N ALA A 239 4.70 12.47 18.68
CA ALA A 239 5.77 12.80 17.75
C ALA A 239 5.98 14.30 17.59
N LEU A 240 4.92 15.10 17.53
CA LEU A 240 5.02 16.56 17.42
C LEU A 240 5.48 17.22 18.73
N ASP A 241 5.07 16.68 19.88
CA ASP A 241 5.55 17.15 21.18
C ASP A 241 7.06 16.90 21.34
N LYS A 242 7.54 15.73 20.87
CA LYS A 242 8.97 15.36 20.92
C LYS A 242 9.81 16.02 19.82
N PHE A 243 9.24 16.14 18.62
CA PHE A 243 9.92 16.59 17.41
C PHE A 243 9.09 17.63 16.66
N PRO A 244 8.96 18.86 17.19
CA PRO A 244 8.16 19.91 16.56
C PRO A 244 8.66 20.28 15.15
N GLN A 245 9.95 20.06 14.86
CA GLN A 245 10.57 20.27 13.55
C GLN A 245 10.06 19.30 12.46
N LEU A 246 9.34 18.24 12.83
CA LEU A 246 8.72 17.31 11.89
C LEU A 246 7.66 18.00 11.02
N TRP A 247 7.08 19.11 11.50
CA TRP A 247 6.12 19.91 10.74
C TRP A 247 6.84 20.88 9.80
N GLY A 248 6.60 20.74 8.50
CA GLY A 248 7.12 21.61 7.45
C GLY A 248 6.05 22.50 6.81
N PRO A 249 6.42 23.28 5.77
CA PRO A 249 5.52 24.25 5.11
C PRO A 249 4.29 23.63 4.44
N TYR A 250 4.34 22.36 4.02
CA TYR A 250 3.23 21.64 3.38
C TYR A 250 2.67 20.50 4.24
N GLY A 251 2.86 20.59 5.56
CA GLY A 251 2.58 19.51 6.50
C GLY A 251 3.84 18.74 6.85
N PHE A 252 3.68 17.49 7.29
CA PHE A 252 4.77 16.67 7.79
C PHE A 252 5.86 16.41 6.73
N TRP A 253 7.12 16.60 7.13
CA TRP A 253 8.26 16.06 6.39
C TRP A 253 8.16 14.54 6.26
N ASP A 254 8.84 13.98 5.27
CA ASP A 254 8.65 12.58 4.87
C ASP A 254 9.03 11.56 5.95
N SER A 255 10.07 11.84 6.72
CA SER A 255 10.56 10.97 7.79
C SER A 255 11.41 11.71 8.82
N ILE A 256 11.69 11.02 9.93
CA ILE A 256 12.57 11.49 11.01
C ILE A 256 13.38 10.33 11.59
N GLY A 257 14.66 10.59 11.86
CA GLY A 257 15.56 9.66 12.51
C GLY A 257 15.50 9.74 14.04
N GLU A 258 16.10 8.76 14.73
CA GLU A 258 16.19 8.70 16.20
C GLU A 258 16.87 9.92 16.84
N ASN A 259 17.77 10.58 16.09
CA ASN A 259 18.43 11.82 16.51
C ASN A 259 17.58 13.09 16.27
N GLY A 260 16.34 12.95 15.79
CA GLY A 260 15.45 14.06 15.49
C GLY A 260 15.73 14.77 14.16
N VAL A 261 16.66 14.29 13.34
CA VAL A 261 16.91 14.84 12.00
C VAL A 261 15.78 14.43 11.07
N THR A 262 15.25 15.37 10.29
CA THR A 262 14.14 15.16 9.35
C THR A 262 14.63 15.09 7.91
N SER A 263 14.04 14.22 7.08
CA SER A 263 14.20 14.28 5.63
C SER A 263 13.33 15.43 5.10
N ARG A 264 13.94 16.60 4.84
CA ARG A 264 13.21 17.83 4.46
C ARG A 264 12.73 17.81 3.00
N VAL A 265 11.99 16.76 2.64
CA VAL A 265 11.41 16.50 1.33
C VAL A 265 9.94 16.08 1.49
N TYR A 266 9.21 16.15 0.38
CA TYR A 266 7.84 15.68 0.29
C TYR A 266 7.75 14.67 -0.85
N ILE A 267 7.48 13.40 -0.53
CA ILE A 267 7.23 12.37 -1.55
C ILE A 267 5.73 12.37 -1.86
N ALA A 268 5.37 12.53 -3.14
CA ALA A 268 3.97 12.62 -3.56
C ALA A 268 3.13 11.40 -3.13
N LEU A 269 3.71 10.19 -3.23
CA LEU A 269 3.09 8.96 -2.78
C LEU A 269 2.80 8.99 -1.27
N ASP A 270 3.76 9.40 -0.47
CA ASP A 270 3.67 9.35 1.00
C ASP A 270 2.71 10.42 1.53
N GLN A 271 2.71 11.62 0.93
CA GLN A 271 1.72 12.65 1.24
C GLN A 271 0.31 12.22 0.84
N LEU A 272 0.15 11.52 -0.30
CA LEU A 272 -1.14 10.96 -0.71
C LEU A 272 -1.61 9.91 0.29
N GLN A 273 -0.76 8.96 0.68
CA GLN A 273 -1.11 7.95 1.68
C GLN A 273 -1.50 8.58 3.02
N LEU A 274 -0.79 9.63 3.45
CA LEU A 274 -1.09 10.36 4.66
C LEU A 274 -2.52 10.92 4.62
N ILE A 275 -2.88 11.63 3.54
CA ILE A 275 -4.20 12.24 3.39
C ILE A 275 -5.28 11.16 3.25
N LEU A 276 -5.08 10.19 2.36
CA LEU A 276 -6.09 9.17 2.06
C LEU A 276 -6.39 8.26 3.24
N SER A 277 -5.45 8.09 4.18
CA SER A 277 -5.68 7.30 5.39
C SER A 277 -6.86 7.82 6.22
N PHE A 278 -7.06 9.15 6.26
CA PHE A 278 -8.13 9.77 7.03
C PHE A 278 -9.49 9.75 6.33
N VAL A 279 -9.53 9.40 5.04
CA VAL A 279 -10.75 9.30 4.22
C VAL A 279 -10.92 7.91 3.60
N ALA A 280 -10.24 6.90 4.16
CA ALA A 280 -10.20 5.55 3.62
C ALA A 280 -11.60 4.91 3.54
N ASP A 281 -12.47 5.14 4.54
CA ASP A 281 -13.83 4.59 4.55
C ASP A 281 -14.65 5.05 3.33
N ASP A 282 -14.52 6.32 2.95
CA ASP A 282 -15.19 6.87 1.77
C ASP A 282 -14.61 6.26 0.49
N ASN A 283 -13.28 6.16 0.39
CA ASN A 283 -12.61 5.51 -0.73
C ASN A 283 -13.04 4.05 -0.89
N GLN A 284 -13.10 3.29 0.21
CA GLN A 284 -13.55 1.91 0.23
C GLN A 284 -14.98 1.77 -0.25
N ARG A 285 -15.88 2.66 0.20
CA ARG A 285 -17.26 2.70 -0.28
C ARG A 285 -17.35 3.00 -1.77
N TYR A 286 -16.57 3.97 -2.27
CA TYR A 286 -16.53 4.32 -3.69
C TYR A 286 -15.94 3.17 -4.54
N PHE A 287 -14.93 2.47 -4.04
CA PHE A 287 -14.40 1.29 -4.71
C PHE A 287 -15.45 0.19 -4.81
N MET A 288 -16.16 -0.11 -3.72
CA MET A 288 -17.22 -1.13 -3.74
C MET A 288 -18.36 -0.77 -4.70
N LYS A 289 -18.75 0.51 -4.80
CA LYS A 289 -19.70 0.99 -5.82
C LYS A 289 -19.21 0.73 -7.25
N PHE A 290 -17.92 0.93 -7.51
CA PHE A 290 -17.34 0.63 -8.82
C PHE A 290 -17.40 -0.88 -9.11
N VAL A 291 -17.01 -1.70 -8.14
CA VAL A 291 -17.02 -3.17 -8.26
C VAL A 291 -18.45 -3.70 -8.50
N GLU A 292 -19.45 -3.11 -7.86
CA GLU A 292 -20.87 -3.37 -8.13
C GLU A 292 -21.26 -2.97 -9.55
N LYS A 293 -20.87 -1.77 -10.00
CA LYS A 293 -21.15 -1.25 -11.34
C LYS A 293 -20.63 -2.17 -12.46
N ILE A 294 -19.45 -2.77 -12.27
CA ILE A 294 -18.88 -3.73 -13.24
C ILE A 294 -19.42 -5.16 -13.05
N GLY A 295 -20.34 -5.40 -12.10
CA GLY A 295 -20.95 -6.71 -11.84
C GLY A 295 -20.00 -7.72 -11.19
N LYS A 296 -19.00 -7.26 -10.42
CA LYS A 296 -17.92 -8.09 -9.88
C LYS A 296 -17.89 -8.20 -8.35
N LYS A 297 -18.92 -7.69 -7.65
CA LYS A 297 -18.98 -7.71 -6.18
C LYS A 297 -18.80 -9.11 -5.59
N GLU A 298 -19.61 -10.07 -6.04
CA GLU A 298 -19.52 -11.45 -5.54
C GLU A 298 -18.15 -12.09 -5.85
N GLU A 299 -17.53 -11.72 -6.98
CA GLU A 299 -16.21 -12.23 -7.33
C GLU A 299 -15.17 -11.71 -6.34
N LEU A 300 -15.15 -10.41 -6.05
CA LEU A 300 -14.27 -9.82 -5.06
C LEU A 300 -14.49 -10.42 -3.67
N GLU A 301 -15.75 -10.52 -3.22
CA GLU A 301 -16.09 -11.11 -1.93
C GLU A 301 -15.59 -12.56 -1.84
N ARG A 302 -15.78 -13.37 -2.89
CA ARG A 302 -15.27 -14.74 -2.93
C ARG A 302 -13.75 -14.81 -2.78
N LEU A 303 -12.98 -13.88 -3.38
CA LEU A 303 -11.52 -13.86 -3.23
C LEU A 303 -11.11 -13.68 -1.77
N TYR A 304 -11.70 -12.71 -1.07
CA TYR A 304 -11.37 -12.45 0.33
C TYR A 304 -11.91 -13.53 1.28
N HIS A 305 -13.08 -14.13 0.99
CA HIS A 305 -13.59 -15.26 1.77
C HIS A 305 -12.69 -16.52 1.68
N LEU A 306 -11.87 -16.66 0.63
CA LEU A 306 -10.88 -17.76 0.57
C LEU A 306 -9.81 -17.62 1.65
N LEU A 307 -9.48 -16.39 2.07
CA LEU A 307 -8.50 -16.13 3.12
C LEU A 307 -8.96 -16.73 4.45
N ASP A 308 -10.25 -16.62 4.77
CA ASP A 308 -10.81 -17.17 6.01
C ASP A 308 -10.74 -18.70 6.08
N LYS A 309 -10.49 -19.37 4.95
CA LYS A 309 -10.33 -20.82 4.86
C LYS A 309 -8.88 -21.29 4.74
N GLN A 310 -7.97 -20.42 4.32
CA GLN A 310 -6.59 -20.80 3.94
C GLN A 310 -5.51 -20.14 4.79
N LEU A 311 -5.79 -18.98 5.40
CA LEU A 311 -4.90 -18.32 6.36
C LEU A 311 -5.13 -18.87 7.76
#